data_AF-A0A7C2N8G3-F1
#
_entry.id   AF-A0A7C2N8G3-F1
#
_cell.length_a   1.000
_cell.length_b   1.000
_cell.length_c   1.000
_cell.angle_alpha   90.00
_cell.angle_beta   90.00
_cell.angle_gamma   90.00
#
_symmetry.space_group_name_H-M   'P 1'
#
loop_
_entity.id
_entity.type
_entity.pdbx_description
1 polymer ?
#
loop_
_entity_poly.entity_id
_entity_poly.type
_entity_poly.pdbx_seq_one_letter_code
_entity_poly.pdbx_strand_id
1 'polypeptide(L)' 'MAYWLMKSEPDVFGIDDLASRPDQTEHWDGVRNYQARNFMRAMKKGDQIFFY' A
#
# COMPACT_ATOMS: atom_id res chain seq x y z
N MET A 1 -10.17 13.86 -1.44
CA MET A 1 -9.98 12.44 -1.73
C MET A 1 -8.85 12.36 -2.73
N ALA A 2 -7.69 11.87 -2.31
CA ALA A 2 -6.59 11.59 -3.21
C ALA A 2 -6.63 10.11 -3.63
N TYR A 3 -6.05 9.82 -4.80
CA TYR A 3 -5.86 8.46 -5.29
C TYR A 3 -4.36 8.19 -5.41
N TRP A 4 -3.95 6.99 -5.03
CA TRP A 4 -2.55 6.60 -5.01
C TRP A 4 -2.33 5.27 -5.75
N LEU A 5 -1.09 5.01 -6.13
CA LEU A 5 -0.66 3.74 -6.69
C LEU A 5 0.39 3.15 -5.76
N MET A 6 0.14 1.95 -5.26
CA MET A 6 1.05 1.21 -4.39
C MET A 6 1.49 -0.06 -5.09
N LYS A 7 2.81 -0.26 -5.20
CA LYS A 7 3.39 -1.37 -5.97
C LYS A 7 3.83 -2.48 -5.03
N SER A 8 3.43 -3.71 -5.31
CA SER A 8 3.87 -4.91 -4.63
C SER A 8 4.25 -5.99 -5.63
N GLU A 9 5.30 -6.75 -5.35
CA GLU A 9 5.69 -7.89 -6.19
C GLU A 9 4.78 -9.08 -5.85
N PRO A 10 4.03 -9.65 -6.80
CA PRO A 10 3.00 -10.66 -6.51
C PRO A 10 3.56 -11.98 -5.98
N ASP A 11 4.83 -12.27 -6.22
CA ASP A 11 5.56 -13.42 -5.68
C ASP A 11 6.10 -13.20 -4.25
N VAL A 12 6.11 -11.95 -3.78
CA VAL A 12 6.50 -11.58 -2.41
C VAL A 12 5.28 -11.31 -1.55
N PHE A 13 4.36 -10.47 -2.04
CA PHE A 13 3.09 -10.15 -1.38
C PHE A 13 2.08 -9.66 -2.42
N GLY A 14 1.19 -10.54 -2.87
CA GLY A 14 0.16 -10.24 -3.86
C GLY A 14 -1.16 -9.75 -3.25
N ILE A 15 -2.13 -9.46 -4.13
CA ILE A 15 -3.47 -9.05 -3.71
C ILE A 15 -4.23 -10.17 -2.97
N ASP A 16 -3.98 -11.43 -3.34
CA ASP A 16 -4.59 -12.58 -2.67
C ASP A 16 -4.02 -12.78 -1.27
N ASP A 17 -2.73 -12.49 -1.08
CA ASP A 17 -2.11 -12.49 0.26
C ASP A 17 -2.76 -11.44 1.14
N LEU A 18 -2.95 -10.22 0.64
CA LEU A 18 -3.69 -9.16 1.36
C LEU A 18 -5.13 -9.58 1.67
N ALA A 19 -5.84 -10.17 0.71
CA ALA A 19 -7.21 -10.64 0.90
C ALA A 19 -7.33 -11.74 1.96
N SER A 20 -6.26 -12.51 2.19
CA SER A 20 -6.20 -13.56 3.20
C SER A 20 -5.87 -13.06 4.62
N ARG A 21 -5.42 -11.80 4.77
CA ARG A 21 -5.08 -11.23 6.08
C ARG A 21 -6.31 -11.00 6.95
N PRO A 22 -6.17 -11.06 8.29
CA PRO A 22 -7.22 -10.60 9.20
C PRO A 22 -7.67 -9.18 8.83
N ASP A 23 -8.97 -8.98 8.74
CA ASP A 23 -9.60 -7.72 8.32
C ASP A 23 -9.11 -7.18 6.97
N GLN A 24 -8.53 -8.03 6.11
CA GLN A 24 -7.95 -7.66 4.82
C GLN A 24 -6.96 -6.48 4.94
N THR A 25 -6.23 -6.42 6.05
CA THR A 25 -5.39 -5.28 6.44
C THR A 25 -3.95 -5.72 6.68
N GLU A 26 -3.00 -4.93 6.20
CA GLU A 26 -1.56 -5.15 6.41
C GLU A 26 -0.82 -3.81 6.54
N HIS A 27 0.30 -3.81 7.26
CA HIS A 27 1.21 -2.67 7.34
C HIS A 27 2.03 -2.52 6.06
N TRP A 28 2.07 -1.30 5.51
CA TRP A 28 2.95 -1.00 4.38
C TRP A 28 4.35 -0.61 4.86
N ASP A 29 5.22 -1.61 4.96
CA ASP A 29 6.60 -1.44 5.42
C ASP A 29 7.60 -1.37 4.24
N GLY A 30 8.89 -1.58 4.50
CA GLY A 30 9.90 -1.72 3.44
C GLY A 30 10.27 -0.46 2.64
N VAL A 31 9.54 0.65 2.76
CA VAL A 31 9.81 1.86 1.94
C VAL A 31 11.15 2.49 2.30
N ARG A 32 12.10 2.43 1.36
CA ARG A 32 13.43 3.07 1.44
C ARG A 32 13.59 4.25 0.48
N ASN A 33 12.61 4.52 -0.36
CA ASN A 33 12.61 5.67 -1.26
C ASN A 33 12.04 6.92 -0.55
N TYR A 34 12.83 8.01 -0.52
CA TYR A 34 12.45 9.24 0.17
C TYR A 34 11.18 9.91 -0.39
N GLN A 35 10.97 9.86 -1.71
CA GLN A 35 9.81 10.46 -2.36
C GLN A 35 8.54 9.66 -2.06
N ALA A 36 8.59 8.33 -2.19
CA ALA A 36 7.49 7.44 -1.84
C ALA A 36 7.07 7.59 -0.37
N ARG A 37 8.06 7.67 0.54
CA ARG A 37 7.81 7.95 1.96
C ARG A 37 7.08 9.29 2.16
N ASN A 38 7.48 10.34 1.45
CA ASN A 38 6.85 11.64 1.56
C ASN A 38 5.41 11.64 1.00
N PHE A 39 5.13 10.87 -0.06
CA PHE A 39 3.76 10.66 -0.52
C PHE A 39 2.90 9.93 0.53
N MET A 40 3.42 8.87 1.15
CA MET A 40 2.71 8.17 2.23
C MET A 40 2.42 9.07 3.43
N ARG A 41 3.33 10.00 3.77
CA ARG A 41 3.08 11.01 4.82
C ARG A 41 1.96 11.99 4.47
N ALA A 42 1.66 12.18 3.19
CA ALA A 42 0.58 13.04 2.72
C ALA A 42 -0.78 12.31 2.62
N MET A 43 -0.79 10.97 2.66
CA MET A 43 -2.02 10.16 2.64
C MET A 43 -2.86 10.41 3.88
N LYS A 44 -4.18 10.38 3.71
CA LYS A 44 -5.16 10.51 4.80
C LYS A 44 -6.06 9.29 4.85
N LYS A 45 -6.61 8.98 6.04
CA LYS A 45 -7.62 7.94 6.19
C LYS A 45 -8.79 8.22 5.22
N GLY A 46 -9.19 7.19 4.47
CA GLY A 46 -10.23 7.29 3.45
C GLY A 46 -9.74 7.56 2.02
N ASP A 47 -8.47 7.97 1.83
CA ASP A 47 -7.88 7.97 0.50
C ASP A 47 -7.82 6.54 -0.06
N GLN A 48 -8.02 6.41 -1.38
CA GLN A 48 -8.05 5.11 -2.05
C GLN A 48 -6.75 4.85 -2.81
N ILE A 49 -6.45 3.57 -3.01
CA ILE A 49 -5.25 3.13 -3.71
C ILE A 49 -5.59 2.13 -4.81
N PHE A 50 -4.77 2.11 -5.85
CA PHE A 50 -4.59 0.93 -6.69
C PHE A 50 -3.44 0.10 -6.13
N PHE A 51 -3.67 -1.19 -5.96
CA PHE A 51 -2.64 -2.18 -5.66
C PHE A 51 -2.14 -2.75 -6.99
N TYR A 52 -0.85 -2.55 -7.29
CA TYR A 52 -0.22 -2.94 -8.56
C TYR A 52 0.89 -3.94 -8.34
#